data_AF-A0A4R5AM66-F1
#
_entry.id   AF-A0A4R5AM66-F1
#
_cell.length_a   1.000
_cell.length_b   1.000
_cell.length_c   1.000
_cell.angle_alpha   90.00
_cell.angle_beta   90.00
_cell.angle_gamma   90.00
#
_symmetry.space_group_name_H-M   'P 1'
#
loop_
_entity.id
_entity.type
_entity.pdbx_description
1 polymer ?
#
loop_
_entity_poly.entity_id
_entity_poly.type
_entity_poly.pdbx_seq_one_letter_code
_entity_poly.pdbx_strand_id
1 'polypeptide(L)'
;MSHNDRPISRARLLAGIGATGAGIAGASVLQQAGSSTAAASPPSDWANVKIDHGAKGDGTTDDTAAIQAAVDTAATAGTVAYFPPGTYKVTGTIHVAGASIHAAFGAVIKHQPADDTTDCMVITGLNAGRTKISGLQIKGLQDGHGFGRDLVRVAKGDYVTLDDLYLDSAKRDAVHVEPGQSFFWIENMLLVNVKIQSPRRDAFHYAIPAGLTDVFINQTTMINCESRAAARHALALINSNEGAASNKISCLKVVNCELAGTGSTSEPLARLSGSINGGTVENISFEDSAVEDTTATRTGDAVLISGKVNGLFRFENSIHYGTVRGITGLTLFPHYFYRNIFSSASVPLYSSHMGLYRKYRTATLAQGAHEDTYQLQGGEILKGYVLDRYNNEDWYAEFTCLNTSALVVAAQNNVVVSLSGSTIRLTNTSSTATSLELFLLRMAKDTAF
;
A
#
# COMPACT_ATOMS: atom_id res chain seq x y z
N MET A 1 -9.48 -28.65 -35.19
CA MET A 1 -8.76 -28.24 -33.97
C MET A 1 -9.73 -27.44 -33.12
N SER A 2 -10.25 -28.04 -32.05
CA SER A 2 -11.10 -27.39 -31.05
C SER A 2 -10.67 -27.98 -29.70
N HIS A 3 -10.07 -27.17 -28.85
CA HIS A 3 -9.93 -27.48 -27.44
C HIS A 3 -10.80 -26.49 -26.67
N ASN A 4 -11.70 -27.07 -25.90
CA ASN A 4 -12.75 -26.43 -25.13
C ASN A 4 -12.44 -26.82 -23.68
N ASP A 5 -11.49 -26.12 -23.06
CA ASP A 5 -11.09 -26.39 -21.68
C ASP A 5 -12.09 -25.77 -20.72
N ARG A 6 -12.96 -26.62 -20.15
CA ARG A 6 -13.73 -26.28 -18.95
C ARG A 6 -12.96 -26.75 -17.71
N PRO A 7 -12.89 -25.95 -16.64
CA PRO A 7 -12.19 -26.33 -15.42
C PRO A 7 -12.86 -27.53 -14.74
N ILE A 8 -12.04 -28.44 -14.21
CA ILE A 8 -12.47 -29.66 -13.51
C ILE A 8 -13.14 -29.27 -12.18
N SER A 9 -14.36 -29.77 -11.94
CA SER A 9 -15.07 -29.52 -10.69
C SER A 9 -14.55 -30.38 -9.53
N ARG A 10 -14.63 -29.86 -8.30
CA ARG A 10 -14.21 -30.53 -7.05
C ARG A 10 -14.79 -31.94 -6.87
N ALA A 11 -15.96 -32.23 -7.45
CA ALA A 11 -16.59 -33.55 -7.42
C ALA A 11 -15.80 -34.61 -8.21
N ARG A 12 -15.09 -34.22 -9.28
CA ARG A 12 -14.24 -35.15 -10.06
C ARG A 12 -12.91 -35.47 -9.38
N LEU A 13 -12.40 -34.58 -8.52
CA LEU A 13 -11.20 -34.83 -7.73
C LEU A 13 -11.47 -35.86 -6.60
N LEU A 14 -12.67 -35.83 -6.01
CA LEU A 14 -13.06 -36.75 -4.93
C LEU A 14 -13.57 -38.12 -5.42
N ALA A 15 -14.09 -38.20 -6.65
CA ALA A 15 -14.51 -39.48 -7.24
C ALA A 15 -13.34 -40.42 -7.58
N GLY A 16 -12.09 -39.92 -7.64
CA GLY A 16 -10.89 -40.71 -7.92
C GLY A 16 -10.36 -41.52 -6.73
N ILE A 17 -10.92 -41.35 -5.53
CA ILE A 17 -10.41 -41.98 -4.29
C ILE A 17 -11.39 -43.05 -3.75
N GLY A 18 -12.53 -43.27 -4.41
CA GLY A 18 -13.57 -44.20 -3.95
C GLY A 18 -13.75 -45.47 -4.80
N ALA A 19 -13.11 -46.55 -4.36
CA ALA A 19 -13.49 -47.96 -4.51
C ALA A 19 -13.53 -48.61 -5.93
N THR A 20 -12.56 -49.49 -6.21
CA THR A 20 -12.74 -50.97 -6.20
C THR A 20 -11.37 -51.64 -6.43
N GLY A 21 -11.04 -52.63 -5.60
CA GLY A 21 -9.66 -53.11 -5.41
C GLY A 21 -9.27 -54.37 -6.17
N ALA A 22 -7.95 -54.52 -6.33
CA ALA A 22 -7.23 -55.79 -6.36
C ALA A 22 -5.74 -55.53 -6.03
N GLY A 23 -5.32 -56.00 -4.86
CA GLY A 23 -3.94 -56.31 -4.44
C GLY A 23 -2.77 -55.45 -4.88
N ILE A 24 -2.32 -54.54 -4.00
CA ILE A 24 -0.88 -54.22 -3.86
C ILE A 24 -0.58 -54.12 -2.35
N ALA A 25 0.41 -54.91 -1.91
CA ALA A 25 0.97 -54.87 -0.58
C ALA A 25 1.47 -53.46 -0.24
N GLY A 26 0.97 -52.87 0.85
CA GLY A 26 1.39 -51.54 1.28
C GLY A 26 0.89 -51.11 2.65
N ALA A 27 0.45 -52.06 3.49
CA ALA A 27 -0.08 -51.79 4.83
C ALA A 27 1.02 -51.47 5.87
N SER A 28 2.08 -50.77 5.47
CA SER A 28 3.19 -50.34 6.35
C SER A 28 3.72 -48.93 6.07
N VAL A 29 3.07 -48.12 5.22
CA VAL A 29 3.56 -46.76 4.88
C VAL A 29 2.65 -45.63 5.38
N LEU A 30 1.77 -45.89 6.36
CA LEU A 30 0.97 -44.84 7.02
C LEU A 30 1.22 -44.73 8.53
N GLN A 31 2.32 -45.33 9.03
CA GLN A 31 2.70 -45.26 10.44
C GLN A 31 4.13 -44.75 10.64
N GLN A 32 4.56 -43.80 9.81
CA GLN A 32 5.80 -43.03 10.04
C GLN A 32 5.74 -41.60 9.46
N ALA A 33 4.62 -40.91 9.65
CA ALA A 33 4.52 -39.46 9.44
C ALA A 33 4.41 -38.68 10.78
N GLY A 34 4.86 -39.30 11.87
CA GLY A 34 5.01 -38.68 13.19
C GLY A 34 6.45 -38.27 13.50
N SER A 35 7.32 -38.13 12.49
CA SER A 35 8.61 -37.48 12.71
C SER A 35 8.34 -35.99 12.81
N SER A 36 8.39 -35.46 14.03
CA SER A 36 8.52 -34.03 14.28
C SER A 36 9.54 -33.48 13.29
N THR A 37 9.10 -32.69 12.31
CA THR A 37 10.00 -31.75 11.66
C THR A 37 10.37 -30.76 12.75
N ALA A 38 11.40 -31.10 13.53
CA ALA A 38 12.11 -30.12 14.31
C ALA A 38 12.43 -29.01 13.31
N ALA A 39 11.88 -27.81 13.54
CA ALA A 39 12.29 -26.63 12.78
C ALA A 39 13.81 -26.66 12.76
N ALA A 40 14.42 -26.57 11.57
CA ALA A 40 15.86 -26.62 11.43
C ALA A 40 16.48 -25.67 12.46
N SER A 41 17.39 -26.18 13.30
CA SER A 41 18.08 -25.34 14.27
C SER A 41 18.73 -24.17 13.51
N PRO A 42 18.67 -22.94 14.06
CA PRO A 42 19.32 -21.81 13.43
C PRO A 42 20.82 -22.11 13.26
N PRO A 43 21.48 -21.50 12.26
CA PRO A 43 22.94 -21.52 12.16
C PRO A 43 23.59 -21.17 13.51
N SER A 44 24.66 -21.89 13.87
CA SER A 44 25.31 -21.76 15.18
C SER A 44 26.03 -20.42 15.38
N ASP A 45 26.24 -19.66 14.31
CA ASP A 45 26.85 -18.33 14.30
C ASP A 45 25.83 -17.19 14.47
N TRP A 46 24.54 -17.50 14.59
CA TRP A 46 23.51 -16.51 14.91
C TRP A 46 23.46 -16.25 16.42
N ALA A 47 23.32 -14.98 16.80
CA ALA A 47 23.19 -14.57 18.19
C ALA A 47 21.78 -14.89 18.70
N ASN A 48 21.64 -15.97 19.47
CA ASN A 48 20.36 -16.44 19.97
C ASN A 48 19.96 -15.69 21.25
N VAL A 49 18.83 -14.98 21.22
CA VAL A 49 18.38 -14.16 22.37
C VAL A 49 18.24 -14.99 23.67
N LYS A 50 17.90 -16.28 23.57
CA LYS A 50 17.74 -17.16 24.74
C LYS A 50 19.04 -17.81 25.17
N ILE A 51 19.67 -18.55 24.27
CA ILE A 51 20.82 -19.42 24.60
C ILE A 51 22.05 -18.56 24.92
N ASP A 52 22.30 -17.50 24.16
CA ASP A 52 23.52 -16.71 24.27
C ASP A 52 23.34 -15.50 25.18
N HIS A 53 22.12 -14.94 25.24
CA HIS A 53 21.84 -13.68 25.94
C HIS A 53 20.82 -13.77 27.09
N GLY A 54 20.24 -14.95 27.33
CA GLY A 54 19.47 -15.24 28.55
C GLY A 54 18.02 -14.73 28.57
N ALA A 55 17.47 -14.26 27.46
CA ALA A 55 16.05 -13.92 27.35
C ALA A 55 15.18 -15.13 27.73
N LYS A 56 14.08 -14.91 28.46
CA LYS A 56 13.18 -15.97 28.91
C LYS A 56 12.12 -16.28 27.88
N GLY A 57 11.54 -15.26 27.25
CA GLY A 57 10.44 -15.44 26.31
C GLY A 57 9.20 -16.07 26.96
N ASP A 58 8.94 -15.75 28.23
CA ASP A 58 7.85 -16.29 29.06
C ASP A 58 6.62 -15.36 29.15
N GLY A 59 6.68 -14.17 28.54
CA GLY A 59 5.62 -13.16 28.49
C GLY A 59 5.53 -12.24 29.72
N THR A 60 6.40 -12.43 30.71
CA THR A 60 6.38 -11.73 32.01
C THR A 60 7.72 -11.11 32.39
N THR A 61 8.82 -11.84 32.20
CA THR A 61 10.19 -11.37 32.42
C THR A 61 10.51 -10.31 31.38
N ASP A 62 11.08 -9.20 31.84
CA ASP A 62 11.57 -8.15 30.95
C ASP A 62 12.83 -8.61 30.21
N ASP A 63 12.68 -8.91 28.93
CA ASP A 63 13.74 -9.44 28.06
C ASP A 63 14.49 -8.32 27.31
N THR A 64 14.19 -7.04 27.58
CA THR A 64 14.73 -5.90 26.81
C THR A 64 16.26 -5.92 26.73
N ALA A 65 16.95 -6.07 27.87
CA ALA A 65 18.42 -6.03 27.91
C ALA A 65 19.07 -7.24 27.21
N ALA A 66 18.48 -8.43 27.36
CA ALA A 66 18.97 -9.64 26.71
C ALA A 66 18.80 -9.56 25.18
N ILE A 67 17.66 -9.04 24.72
CA ILE A 67 17.42 -8.84 23.29
C ILE A 67 18.36 -7.79 22.72
N GLN A 68 18.56 -6.65 23.40
CA GLN A 68 19.49 -5.63 22.92
C GLN A 68 20.91 -6.20 22.80
N ALA A 69 21.39 -6.95 23.78
CA ALA A 69 22.71 -7.57 23.74
C ALA A 69 22.88 -8.54 22.55
N ALA A 70 21.83 -9.28 22.19
CA ALA A 70 21.85 -10.16 21.01
C ALA A 70 21.92 -9.36 19.70
N VAL A 71 21.15 -8.27 19.60
CA VAL A 71 21.18 -7.37 18.45
C VAL A 71 22.55 -6.71 18.30
N ASP A 72 23.16 -6.25 19.40
CA ASP A 72 24.49 -5.65 19.41
C ASP A 72 25.57 -6.66 18.99
N THR A 73 25.46 -7.90 19.46
CA THR A 73 26.36 -9.00 19.08
C THR A 73 26.23 -9.32 17.59
N ALA A 74 24.99 -9.40 17.09
CA ALA A 74 24.73 -9.63 15.68
C ALA A 74 25.28 -8.51 14.79
N ALA A 75 25.10 -7.25 15.19
CA ALA A 75 25.65 -6.09 14.49
C ALA A 75 27.18 -6.13 14.44
N THR A 76 27.82 -6.45 15.56
CA THR A 76 29.28 -6.49 15.67
C THR A 76 29.89 -7.62 14.83
N ALA A 77 29.24 -8.78 14.81
CA ALA A 77 29.71 -9.96 14.08
C ALA A 77 29.25 -9.99 12.61
N GLY A 78 28.36 -9.09 12.17
CA GLY A 78 27.79 -9.11 10.82
C GLY A 78 26.88 -10.32 10.57
N THR A 79 26.18 -10.79 11.61
CA THR A 79 25.32 -11.98 11.61
C THR A 79 23.86 -11.60 11.94
N VAL A 80 23.05 -12.58 12.35
CA VAL A 80 21.63 -12.45 12.65
C VAL A 80 21.38 -12.59 14.15
N ALA A 81 20.55 -11.71 14.71
CA ALA A 81 19.94 -11.91 16.02
C ALA A 81 18.71 -12.81 15.85
N TYR A 82 18.75 -13.99 16.48
CA TYR A 82 17.74 -15.03 16.33
C TYR A 82 16.78 -15.07 17.50
N PHE A 83 15.47 -15.08 17.21
CA PHE A 83 14.40 -15.23 18.18
C PHE A 83 13.77 -16.63 18.07
N PRO A 84 14.04 -17.55 19.01
CA PRO A 84 13.27 -18.78 19.13
C PRO A 84 11.79 -18.50 19.46
N PRO A 85 10.90 -19.50 19.35
CA PRO A 85 9.52 -19.36 19.81
C PRO A 85 9.46 -18.94 21.29
N GLY A 86 8.52 -18.06 21.61
CA GLY A 86 8.36 -17.46 22.94
C GLY A 86 7.69 -16.09 22.89
N THR A 87 7.18 -15.63 24.03
CA THR A 87 6.65 -14.26 24.17
C THR A 87 7.64 -13.43 24.97
N TYR A 88 8.27 -12.44 24.35
CA TYR A 88 9.30 -11.63 24.97
C TYR A 88 8.69 -10.29 25.39
N LYS A 89 8.60 -10.04 26.69
CA LYS A 89 8.14 -8.74 27.18
C LYS A 89 9.28 -7.74 26.99
N VAL A 90 8.98 -6.64 26.31
CA VAL A 90 9.92 -5.55 26.06
C VAL A 90 9.34 -4.27 26.65
N THR A 91 10.10 -3.61 27.52
CA THR A 91 9.70 -2.37 28.22
C THR A 91 10.49 -1.14 27.74
N GLY A 92 11.60 -1.35 27.03
CA GLY A 92 12.42 -0.29 26.43
C GLY A 92 12.61 -0.48 24.93
N THR A 93 13.15 0.53 24.27
CA THR A 93 13.43 0.50 22.83
C THR A 93 14.55 -0.49 22.51
N ILE A 94 14.33 -1.38 21.54
CA ILE A 94 15.39 -2.18 20.91
C ILE A 94 15.96 -1.39 19.72
N HIS A 95 17.23 -1.02 19.80
CA HIS A 95 17.95 -0.30 18.76
C HIS A 95 18.62 -1.28 17.81
N VAL A 96 18.31 -1.18 16.52
CA VAL A 96 18.83 -2.06 15.46
C VAL A 96 19.75 -1.24 14.55
N ALA A 97 21.06 -1.41 14.73
CA ALA A 97 22.07 -0.68 13.97
C ALA A 97 23.05 -1.62 13.26
N GLY A 98 22.75 -1.96 12.00
CA GLY A 98 23.61 -2.84 11.18
C GLY A 98 23.49 -4.33 11.50
N ALA A 99 22.45 -4.77 12.22
CA ALA A 99 22.12 -6.17 12.42
C ALA A 99 20.94 -6.60 11.52
N SER A 100 20.86 -7.90 11.23
CA SER A 100 19.62 -8.52 10.77
C SER A 100 18.96 -9.29 11.92
N ILE A 101 17.64 -9.35 11.93
CA ILE A 101 16.82 -10.09 12.88
C ILE A 101 16.02 -11.16 12.13
N HIS A 102 16.03 -12.37 12.66
CA HIS A 102 15.19 -13.45 12.19
C HIS A 102 14.49 -14.14 13.36
N ALA A 103 13.19 -14.32 13.24
CA ALA A 103 12.37 -14.94 14.25
C ALA A 103 11.72 -16.22 13.71
N ALA A 104 11.76 -17.27 14.51
CA ALA A 104 11.02 -18.48 14.22
C ALA A 104 9.52 -18.27 14.46
N PHE A 105 8.70 -19.08 13.77
CA PHE A 105 7.25 -19.08 13.97
C PHE A 105 6.90 -19.22 15.47
N GLY A 106 6.06 -18.31 15.98
CA GLY A 106 5.66 -18.27 17.38
C GLY A 106 6.55 -17.41 18.28
N ALA A 107 7.54 -16.71 17.73
CA ALA A 107 8.24 -15.62 18.44
C ALA A 107 7.39 -14.34 18.41
N VAL A 108 7.07 -13.81 19.59
CA VAL A 108 6.22 -12.63 19.77
C VAL A 108 6.93 -11.66 20.69
N ILE A 109 7.11 -10.40 20.28
CA ILE A 109 7.41 -9.32 21.22
C ILE A 109 6.10 -8.76 21.75
N LYS A 110 6.01 -8.67 23.07
CA LYS A 110 4.94 -8.00 23.81
C LYS A 110 5.48 -6.65 24.31
N HIS A 111 5.13 -5.58 23.59
CA HIS A 111 5.58 -4.22 23.89
C HIS A 111 4.78 -3.62 25.05
N GLN A 112 5.43 -3.40 26.18
CA GLN A 112 4.83 -2.85 27.40
C GLN A 112 5.75 -1.83 28.10
N PRO A 113 6.02 -0.67 27.48
CA PRO A 113 6.85 0.37 28.07
C PRO A 113 6.10 1.15 29.15
N ALA A 114 6.82 1.96 29.92
CA ALA A 114 6.24 2.78 30.98
C ALA A 114 5.58 4.09 30.50
N ASP A 115 5.81 4.49 29.25
CA ASP A 115 5.37 5.78 28.69
C ASP A 115 4.96 5.73 27.21
N ASP A 116 4.38 6.82 26.73
CA ASP A 116 3.93 7.02 25.34
C ASP A 116 5.04 7.54 24.40
N THR A 117 6.29 7.54 24.84
CA THR A 117 7.43 8.01 24.03
C THR A 117 8.30 6.87 23.51
N THR A 118 8.13 5.67 24.07
CA THR A 118 8.96 4.49 23.80
C THR A 118 8.43 3.68 22.61
N ASP A 119 9.25 3.59 21.56
CA ASP A 119 9.03 2.66 20.45
C ASP A 119 9.45 1.25 20.85
N CYS A 120 8.91 0.21 20.19
CA CYS A 120 9.38 -1.15 20.42
C CYS A 120 10.74 -1.39 19.76
N MET A 121 10.85 -1.12 18.46
CA MET A 121 12.09 -1.25 17.70
C MET A 121 12.39 0.01 16.90
N VAL A 122 13.63 0.48 16.96
CA VAL A 122 14.12 1.61 16.16
C VAL A 122 15.33 1.16 15.35
N ILE A 123 15.19 1.15 14.03
CA ILE A 123 16.29 0.96 13.09
C ILE A 123 17.02 2.30 12.93
N THR A 124 18.30 2.31 13.31
CA THR A 124 19.19 3.47 13.25
C THR A 124 20.51 3.11 12.60
N GLY A 125 21.16 4.06 11.93
CA GLY A 125 22.53 3.88 11.43
C GLY A 125 22.67 2.83 10.30
N LEU A 126 23.80 2.88 9.62
CA LEU A 126 24.24 1.82 8.71
C LEU A 126 25.73 1.63 8.95
N ASN A 127 26.15 0.44 9.37
CA ASN A 127 27.54 0.01 9.22
C ASN A 127 27.71 -0.61 7.83
N ALA A 128 27.57 0.20 6.77
CA ALA A 128 27.70 -0.23 5.37
C ALA A 128 26.87 -1.47 4.95
N GLY A 129 25.87 -1.87 5.76
CA GLY A 129 25.20 -3.16 5.66
C GLY A 129 23.68 -3.05 5.60
N ARG A 130 23.04 -4.11 5.09
CA ARG A 130 21.58 -4.23 4.95
C ARG A 130 20.96 -4.64 6.28
N THR A 131 19.85 -4.01 6.66
CA THR A 131 19.06 -4.41 7.84
C THR A 131 17.82 -5.15 7.36
N LYS A 132 17.67 -6.41 7.77
CA LYS A 132 16.44 -7.18 7.55
C LYS A 132 15.82 -7.58 8.89
N ILE A 133 14.53 -7.35 9.08
CA ILE A 133 13.75 -7.92 10.19
C ILE A 133 12.74 -8.89 9.58
N SER A 134 12.71 -10.13 10.06
CA SER A 134 11.85 -11.17 9.48
C SER A 134 11.21 -12.16 10.44
N GLY A 135 9.99 -12.61 10.10
CA GLY A 135 9.26 -13.69 10.78
C GLY A 135 8.69 -13.33 12.15
N LEU A 136 8.76 -12.06 12.55
CA LEU A 136 8.50 -11.64 13.92
C LEU A 136 7.08 -11.09 14.08
N GLN A 137 6.44 -11.44 15.20
CA GLN A 137 5.23 -10.77 15.65
C GLN A 137 5.56 -9.71 16.69
N ILE A 138 4.96 -8.53 16.59
CA ILE A 138 5.08 -7.47 17.61
C ILE A 138 3.69 -7.03 17.98
N LYS A 139 3.34 -7.14 19.27
CA LYS A 139 2.03 -6.79 19.79
C LYS A 139 2.15 -5.68 20.82
N GLY A 140 1.54 -4.54 20.53
CA GLY A 140 1.32 -3.46 21.48
C GLY A 140 0.04 -3.68 22.30
N LEU A 141 -0.10 -2.89 23.37
CA LEU A 141 -1.34 -2.72 24.15
C LEU A 141 -1.99 -4.03 24.65
N GLN A 142 -1.19 -5.07 24.82
CA GLN A 142 -1.64 -6.37 25.34
C GLN A 142 -1.96 -6.29 26.83
N ASP A 143 -2.87 -7.15 27.30
CA ASP A 143 -3.20 -7.32 28.72
C ASP A 143 -3.67 -6.04 29.42
N GLY A 144 -4.40 -5.18 28.69
CA GLY A 144 -4.88 -3.90 29.21
C GLY A 144 -3.80 -2.82 29.31
N HIS A 145 -2.58 -3.07 28.81
CA HIS A 145 -1.51 -2.08 28.79
C HIS A 145 -1.89 -0.86 27.94
N GLY A 146 -1.59 0.33 28.45
CA GLY A 146 -2.05 1.58 27.86
C GLY A 146 -0.97 2.40 27.17
N PHE A 147 0.31 2.05 27.36
CA PHE A 147 1.44 2.89 26.96
C PHE A 147 2.20 2.37 25.74
N GLY A 148 2.95 3.26 25.10
CA GLY A 148 3.88 3.00 24.01
C GLY A 148 3.78 4.02 22.89
N ARG A 149 4.64 3.90 21.88
CA ARG A 149 4.61 4.77 20.70
C ARG A 149 4.44 3.95 19.42
N ASP A 150 5.51 3.69 18.68
CA ASP A 150 5.45 2.92 17.43
C ASP A 150 6.01 1.50 17.61
N LEU A 151 5.57 0.55 16.80
CA LEU A 151 6.10 -0.82 16.89
C LEU A 151 7.44 -0.96 16.15
N VAL A 152 7.51 -0.51 14.90
CA VAL A 152 8.76 -0.49 14.12
C VAL A 152 8.98 0.92 13.59
N ARG A 153 10.04 1.57 14.06
CA ARG A 153 10.48 2.87 13.56
C ARG A 153 11.75 2.73 12.72
N VAL A 154 11.79 3.33 11.54
CA VAL A 154 13.00 3.49 10.73
C VAL A 154 13.40 4.96 10.75
N ALA A 155 14.52 5.25 11.43
CA ALA A 155 15.01 6.61 11.61
C ALA A 155 16.13 7.00 10.62
N LYS A 156 16.77 6.00 10.01
CA LYS A 156 17.79 6.11 8.96
C LYS A 156 17.92 4.74 8.30
N GLY A 157 18.22 4.68 7.01
CA GLY A 157 18.60 3.41 6.41
C GLY A 157 18.70 3.42 4.89
N ASP A 158 19.54 2.57 4.34
CA ASP A 158 19.66 2.27 2.92
C ASP A 158 19.59 0.74 2.84
N TYR A 159 18.62 0.21 2.10
CA TYR A 159 18.30 -1.21 2.04
C TYR A 159 17.76 -1.82 3.35
N VAL A 160 16.73 -1.19 3.93
CA VAL A 160 15.97 -1.79 5.05
C VAL A 160 14.86 -2.69 4.51
N THR A 161 14.84 -3.95 4.96
CA THR A 161 13.80 -4.92 4.61
C THR A 161 12.97 -5.33 5.82
N LEU A 162 11.66 -5.20 5.73
CA LEU A 162 10.69 -5.79 6.67
C LEU A 162 9.95 -6.91 5.94
N ASP A 163 10.07 -8.14 6.43
CA ASP A 163 9.61 -9.33 5.71
C ASP A 163 8.84 -10.28 6.63
N ASP A 164 7.61 -10.66 6.26
CA ASP A 164 6.79 -11.61 7.04
C ASP A 164 6.63 -11.17 8.50
N LEU A 165 6.13 -9.94 8.69
CA LEU A 165 5.89 -9.36 10.01
C LEU A 165 4.39 -9.29 10.30
N TYR A 166 4.02 -9.60 11.55
CA TYR A 166 2.68 -9.36 12.08
C TYR A 166 2.73 -8.32 13.20
N LEU A 167 2.18 -7.13 12.94
CA LEU A 167 2.19 -5.99 13.85
C LEU A 167 0.78 -5.71 14.34
N ASP A 168 0.56 -5.75 15.65
CA ASP A 168 -0.79 -5.67 16.22
C ASP A 168 -0.87 -4.60 17.30
N SER A 169 -1.94 -3.83 17.29
CA SER A 169 -2.35 -2.97 18.41
C SER A 169 -1.28 -1.96 18.81
N ALA A 170 -0.65 -1.32 17.82
CA ALA A 170 0.27 -0.20 18.04
C ALA A 170 -0.44 0.95 18.78
N LYS A 171 0.24 1.59 19.76
CA LYS A 171 -0.32 2.75 20.49
C LYS A 171 -0.39 4.00 19.61
N ARG A 172 0.56 4.16 18.70
CA ARG A 172 0.56 5.21 17.69
C ARG A 172 0.61 4.57 16.30
N ASP A 173 1.80 4.36 15.72
CA ASP A 173 1.92 3.76 14.40
C ASP A 173 2.50 2.35 14.45
N ALA A 174 2.08 1.47 13.55
CA ALA A 174 2.69 0.14 13.47
C ALA A 174 4.06 0.21 12.78
N VAL A 175 4.13 0.81 11.60
CA VAL A 175 5.40 1.13 10.91
C VAL A 175 5.53 2.65 10.77
N HIS A 176 6.60 3.21 11.32
CA HIS A 176 6.89 4.64 11.29
C HIS A 176 8.25 4.89 10.62
N VAL A 177 8.28 5.58 9.50
CA VAL A 177 9.49 5.89 8.72
C VAL A 177 9.69 7.39 8.74
N GLU A 178 10.68 7.84 9.51
CA GLU A 178 10.92 9.27 9.74
C GLU A 178 12.41 9.52 9.99
N PRO A 179 13.12 10.24 9.09
CA PRO A 179 14.47 10.71 9.33
C PRO A 179 14.67 11.28 10.73
N GLY A 180 15.58 10.70 11.50
CA GLY A 180 15.80 11.10 12.89
C GLY A 180 16.45 12.47 13.06
N GLN A 181 17.13 12.98 12.03
CA GLN A 181 17.80 14.28 12.00
C GLN A 181 18.16 14.69 10.57
N SER A 182 18.71 15.89 10.38
CA SER A 182 19.27 16.33 9.10
C SER A 182 20.34 15.35 8.58
N PHE A 183 20.47 15.23 7.26
CA PHE A 183 21.39 14.31 6.59
C PHE A 183 21.14 12.82 6.85
N PHE A 184 20.00 12.45 7.46
CA PHE A 184 19.58 11.07 7.60
C PHE A 184 18.54 10.78 6.52
N TRP A 185 18.96 10.11 5.47
CA TRP A 185 18.04 9.63 4.46
C TRP A 185 17.60 8.20 4.73
N ILE A 186 16.45 7.87 4.13
CA ILE A 186 15.87 6.55 4.14
C ILE A 186 15.62 6.18 2.67
N GLU A 187 16.28 5.14 2.17
CA GLU A 187 16.16 4.74 0.77
C GLU A 187 16.24 3.23 0.58
N ASN A 188 15.82 2.78 -0.61
CA ASN A 188 15.81 1.36 -0.99
C ASN A 188 15.08 0.45 0.04
N MET A 189 14.02 0.97 0.65
CA MET A 189 13.23 0.19 1.61
C MET A 189 12.32 -0.81 0.91
N LEU A 190 12.21 -2.01 1.50
CA LEU A 190 11.35 -3.07 1.02
C LEU A 190 10.48 -3.63 2.16
N LEU A 191 9.17 -3.58 1.98
CA LEU A 191 8.21 -4.23 2.87
C LEU A 191 7.53 -5.36 2.08
N VAL A 192 7.60 -6.58 2.60
CA VAL A 192 7.03 -7.77 1.94
C VAL A 192 6.27 -8.58 2.99
N ASN A 193 5.02 -8.96 2.67
CA ASN A 193 4.19 -9.78 3.57
C ASN A 193 4.05 -9.18 4.98
N VAL A 194 3.98 -7.84 5.09
CA VAL A 194 3.78 -7.17 6.38
C VAL A 194 2.29 -7.00 6.63
N LYS A 195 1.79 -7.63 7.70
CA LYS A 195 0.39 -7.53 8.13
C LYS A 195 0.27 -6.69 9.38
N ILE A 196 -0.64 -5.72 9.34
CA ILE A 196 -0.89 -4.78 10.43
C ILE A 196 -2.35 -4.88 10.88
N GLN A 197 -2.56 -5.00 12.19
CA GLN A 197 -3.88 -5.09 12.80
C GLN A 197 -4.06 -4.01 13.87
N SER A 198 -5.17 -3.27 13.78
CA SER A 198 -5.68 -2.37 14.84
C SER A 198 -4.67 -1.32 15.38
N PRO A 199 -3.85 -0.64 14.56
CA PRO A 199 -3.03 0.47 15.07
C PRO A 199 -3.93 1.63 15.50
N ARG A 200 -3.63 2.24 16.65
CA ARG A 200 -4.42 3.35 17.20
C ARG A 200 -4.25 4.68 16.44
N ARG A 201 -3.28 4.79 15.53
CA ARG A 201 -3.14 5.92 14.61
C ARG A 201 -2.98 5.44 13.17
N ASP A 202 -1.76 5.23 12.70
CA ASP A 202 -1.51 4.86 11.30
C ASP A 202 -0.90 3.46 11.18
N ALA A 203 -1.25 2.73 10.11
CA ALA A 203 -0.62 1.44 9.84
C ALA A 203 0.79 1.65 9.28
N PHE A 204 0.89 2.32 8.14
CA PHE A 204 2.17 2.71 7.53
C PHE A 204 2.29 4.24 7.49
N HIS A 205 3.22 4.80 8.27
CA HIS A 205 3.43 6.23 8.39
C HIS A 205 4.83 6.60 7.90
N TYR A 206 4.92 7.36 6.81
CA TYR A 206 6.15 7.92 6.27
C TYR A 206 6.08 9.43 6.43
N ALA A 207 6.99 9.99 7.21
CA ALA A 207 6.99 11.42 7.52
C ALA A 207 8.37 12.06 7.36
N ILE A 208 8.37 13.29 6.85
CA ILE A 208 9.51 14.19 6.99
C ILE A 208 9.01 15.41 7.79
N PRO A 209 9.44 15.57 9.05
CA PRO A 209 9.01 16.68 9.89
C PRO A 209 9.65 17.98 9.45
N ALA A 210 9.07 19.10 9.91
CA ALA A 210 9.63 20.42 9.69
C ALA A 210 11.00 20.58 10.36
N GLY A 211 11.87 21.39 9.74
CA GLY A 211 13.15 21.80 10.31
C GLY A 211 14.34 20.89 9.98
N LEU A 212 14.15 19.79 9.25
CA LEU A 212 15.25 18.95 8.78
C LEU A 212 15.84 19.47 7.47
N THR A 213 17.14 19.29 7.26
CA THR A 213 17.86 19.68 6.04
C THR A 213 18.48 18.46 5.37
N ASP A 214 18.41 18.40 4.04
CA ASP A 214 18.99 17.33 3.22
C ASP A 214 18.54 15.92 3.66
N VAL A 215 17.23 15.73 3.80
CA VAL A 215 16.62 14.44 4.15
C VAL A 215 15.63 13.99 3.10
N PHE A 216 15.59 12.70 2.82
CA PHE A 216 14.58 12.15 1.92
C PHE A 216 14.18 10.74 2.34
N ILE A 217 12.98 10.37 1.92
CA ILE A 217 12.49 9.00 1.90
C ILE A 217 12.33 8.66 0.41
N ASN A 218 13.09 7.70 -0.11
CA ASN A 218 13.02 7.36 -1.53
C ASN A 218 13.00 5.85 -1.80
N GLN A 219 12.61 5.46 -3.02
CA GLN A 219 12.73 4.09 -3.55
C GLN A 219 12.20 3.03 -2.59
N THR A 220 11.01 3.27 -2.06
CA THR A 220 10.34 2.35 -1.13
C THR A 220 9.36 1.48 -1.90
N THR A 221 9.38 0.18 -1.67
CA THR A 221 8.43 -0.75 -2.28
C THR A 221 7.70 -1.54 -1.19
N MET A 222 6.37 -1.56 -1.27
CA MET A 222 5.49 -2.42 -0.48
C MET A 222 4.91 -3.48 -1.39
N ILE A 223 5.04 -4.76 -1.01
CA ILE A 223 4.52 -5.90 -1.76
C ILE A 223 3.71 -6.79 -0.82
N ASN A 224 2.47 -7.12 -1.19
CA ASN A 224 1.64 -8.03 -0.42
C ASN A 224 1.51 -7.62 1.06
N CYS A 225 1.43 -6.32 1.32
CA CYS A 225 1.24 -5.76 2.65
C CYS A 225 -0.24 -5.54 2.92
N GLU A 226 -0.66 -5.79 4.16
CA GLU A 226 -2.05 -5.69 4.58
C GLU A 226 -2.13 -4.79 5.81
N SER A 227 -3.12 -3.90 5.85
CA SER A 227 -3.55 -3.24 7.09
C SER A 227 -5.03 -3.42 7.31
N ARG A 228 -5.42 -3.64 8.56
CA ARG A 228 -6.80 -3.76 9.01
C ARG A 228 -7.05 -2.88 10.21
N ALA A 229 -8.24 -2.29 10.25
CA ALA A 229 -8.72 -1.51 11.37
C ALA A 229 -7.75 -0.38 11.78
N ALA A 230 -7.03 0.22 10.82
CA ALA A 230 -6.28 1.44 11.08
C ALA A 230 -7.23 2.55 11.53
N ALA A 231 -6.95 3.17 12.67
CA ALA A 231 -7.84 4.17 13.27
C ALA A 231 -7.85 5.48 12.46
N ARG A 232 -6.70 5.89 11.91
CA ARG A 232 -6.55 7.12 11.13
C ARG A 232 -6.16 6.84 9.69
N HIS A 233 -4.91 6.51 9.38
CA HIS A 233 -4.47 6.25 8.00
C HIS A 233 -4.01 4.79 7.84
N ALA A 234 -4.46 4.13 6.78
CA ALA A 234 -3.85 2.89 6.33
C ALA A 234 -2.45 3.15 5.74
N LEU A 235 -2.29 4.27 5.02
CA LEU A 235 -1.00 4.74 4.53
C LEU A 235 -0.93 6.27 4.61
N ALA A 236 0.13 6.80 5.20
CA ALA A 236 0.38 8.23 5.26
C ALA A 236 1.78 8.53 4.72
N LEU A 237 1.86 9.34 3.66
CA LEU A 237 3.08 9.97 3.15
C LEU A 237 2.95 11.47 3.44
N ILE A 238 3.64 11.97 4.45
CA ILE A 238 3.49 13.35 4.92
C ILE A 238 4.85 14.04 4.96
N ASN A 239 5.10 14.93 4.01
CA ASN A 239 6.26 15.79 4.03
C ASN A 239 5.85 17.18 4.54
N SER A 240 6.04 17.44 5.83
CA SER A 240 5.69 18.72 6.48
C SER A 240 6.83 19.73 6.47
N ASN A 241 7.89 19.48 5.71
CA ASN A 241 9.08 20.30 5.76
C ASN A 241 8.97 21.53 4.84
N GLU A 242 8.99 22.74 5.41
CA GLU A 242 8.78 24.00 4.69
C GLU A 242 10.09 24.60 4.08
N GLY A 243 11.22 23.86 4.10
CA GLY A 243 12.55 24.34 3.67
C GLY A 243 12.88 24.23 2.17
N ALA A 244 13.89 25.00 1.74
CA ALA A 244 14.31 25.13 0.34
C ALA A 244 15.35 24.07 -0.08
N ALA A 245 14.91 23.17 -0.97
CA ALA A 245 15.67 22.20 -1.76
C ALA A 245 16.15 20.92 -1.03
N SER A 246 15.94 19.78 -1.70
CA SER A 246 16.34 18.39 -1.37
C SER A 246 15.47 17.54 -0.44
N ASN A 247 14.34 18.06 0.10
CA ASN A 247 13.46 17.25 0.97
C ASN A 247 12.27 16.63 0.22
N LYS A 248 12.23 15.29 0.11
CA LYS A 248 11.18 14.57 -0.63
C LYS A 248 10.80 13.23 -0.04
N ILE A 249 9.53 12.87 -0.16
CA ILE A 249 9.07 11.48 -0.13
C ILE A 249 8.81 11.09 -1.58
N SER A 250 9.55 10.13 -2.12
CA SER A 250 9.54 9.89 -3.58
C SER A 250 9.68 8.43 -3.97
N CYS A 251 9.18 8.08 -5.16
CA CYS A 251 9.39 6.77 -5.78
C CYS A 251 8.90 5.63 -4.87
N LEU A 252 7.70 5.78 -4.32
CA LEU A 252 7.06 4.74 -3.49
C LEU A 252 6.09 3.92 -4.35
N LYS A 253 6.23 2.60 -4.28
CA LYS A 253 5.36 1.65 -4.99
C LYS A 253 4.59 0.78 -4.01
N VAL A 254 3.28 0.70 -4.20
CA VAL A 254 2.36 -0.15 -3.44
C VAL A 254 1.84 -1.21 -4.41
N VAL A 255 2.25 -2.46 -4.23
CA VAL A 255 1.99 -3.55 -5.18
C VAL A 255 1.27 -4.68 -4.48
N ASN A 256 0.13 -5.12 -5.01
CA ASN A 256 -0.67 -6.22 -4.44
C ASN A 256 -0.96 -6.02 -2.94
N CYS A 257 -1.19 -4.79 -2.49
CA CYS A 257 -1.42 -4.48 -1.08
C CYS A 257 -2.91 -4.24 -0.81
N GLU A 258 -3.32 -4.49 0.43
CA GLU A 258 -4.68 -4.23 0.90
C GLU A 258 -4.64 -3.31 2.12
N LEU A 259 -4.97 -2.05 1.90
CA LEU A 259 -4.80 -0.96 2.85
C LEU A 259 -6.15 -0.56 3.44
N ALA A 260 -6.53 -1.16 4.56
CA ALA A 260 -7.83 -0.96 5.16
C ALA A 260 -7.83 -0.25 6.52
N GLY A 261 -8.84 0.60 6.70
CA GLY A 261 -9.12 1.28 7.97
C GLY A 261 -10.49 0.95 8.53
N THR A 262 -10.77 1.47 9.72
CA THR A 262 -12.11 1.43 10.34
C THR A 262 -12.40 2.74 11.08
N GLY A 263 -13.61 2.87 11.62
CA GLY A 263 -14.04 3.98 12.47
C GLY A 263 -14.66 5.16 11.72
N SER A 264 -15.26 6.10 12.46
CA SER A 264 -15.93 7.28 11.90
C SER A 264 -15.03 8.52 12.02
N THR A 265 -14.11 8.70 11.07
CA THR A 265 -13.26 9.90 10.98
C THR A 265 -13.34 10.53 9.59
N SER A 266 -13.12 11.85 9.54
CA SER A 266 -12.99 12.63 8.31
C SER A 266 -11.60 12.57 7.69
N GLU A 267 -10.64 11.95 8.36
CA GLU A 267 -9.28 11.75 7.84
C GLU A 267 -9.29 10.72 6.69
N PRO A 268 -8.49 10.94 5.64
CA PRO A 268 -8.39 10.02 4.51
C PRO A 268 -7.80 8.66 4.92
N LEU A 269 -8.11 7.58 4.20
CA LEU A 269 -7.46 6.29 4.41
C LEU A 269 -6.00 6.30 3.95
N ALA A 270 -5.75 6.81 2.74
CA ALA A 270 -4.41 7.10 2.25
C ALA A 270 -4.20 8.61 2.13
N ARG A 271 -3.17 9.15 2.80
CA ARG A 271 -2.82 10.57 2.73
C ARG A 271 -1.48 10.74 2.03
N LEU A 272 -1.45 11.44 0.90
CA LEU A 272 -0.24 11.79 0.15
C LEU A 272 -0.08 13.31 0.16
N SER A 273 0.64 13.84 1.15
CA SER A 273 0.68 15.28 1.41
C SER A 273 2.10 15.82 1.42
N GLY A 274 2.39 16.73 0.50
CA GLY A 274 3.52 17.64 0.62
C GLY A 274 3.21 18.85 1.49
N SER A 275 4.23 19.65 1.73
CA SER A 275 4.18 20.96 2.39
C SER A 275 4.01 22.03 1.32
N ILE A 276 3.20 23.05 1.59
CA ILE A 276 2.91 24.09 0.58
C ILE A 276 4.14 24.92 0.19
N ASN A 277 5.16 25.07 1.05
CA ASN A 277 6.32 25.92 0.76
C ASN A 277 7.66 25.19 0.59
N GLY A 278 7.71 23.85 0.65
CA GLY A 278 9.01 23.15 0.59
C GLY A 278 8.93 21.70 0.13
N GLY A 279 8.47 20.84 1.04
CA GLY A 279 8.61 19.40 0.99
C GLY A 279 7.66 18.75 0.00
N THR A 280 8.21 17.99 -0.94
CA THR A 280 7.44 17.37 -2.02
C THR A 280 7.10 15.91 -1.69
N VAL A 281 5.91 15.46 -2.13
CA VAL A 281 5.61 14.05 -2.36
C VAL A 281 5.52 13.80 -3.87
N GLU A 282 6.24 12.81 -4.40
CA GLU A 282 6.33 12.61 -5.86
C GLU A 282 6.52 11.15 -6.29
N ASN A 283 6.13 10.83 -7.52
CA ASN A 283 6.37 9.51 -8.13
C ASN A 283 5.82 8.34 -7.28
N ILE A 284 4.51 8.34 -7.04
CA ILE A 284 3.83 7.33 -6.20
C ILE A 284 3.00 6.41 -7.10
N SER A 285 3.12 5.09 -6.93
CA SER A 285 2.26 4.13 -7.63
C SER A 285 1.52 3.18 -6.70
N PHE A 286 0.28 2.87 -7.07
CA PHE A 286 -0.53 1.78 -6.56
C PHE A 286 -0.84 0.85 -7.73
N GLU A 287 -0.47 -0.42 -7.60
CA GLU A 287 -0.55 -1.44 -8.65
C GLU A 287 -1.22 -2.68 -8.04
N ASP A 288 -2.32 -3.13 -8.63
CA ASP A 288 -3.12 -4.28 -8.17
C ASP A 288 -3.45 -4.21 -6.67
N SER A 289 -3.70 -3.00 -6.15
CA SER A 289 -3.82 -2.73 -4.72
C SER A 289 -5.19 -2.16 -4.34
N ALA A 290 -5.62 -2.37 -3.10
CA ALA A 290 -6.85 -1.83 -2.57
C ALA A 290 -6.60 -0.82 -1.45
N VAL A 291 -7.35 0.29 -1.44
CA VAL A 291 -7.48 1.21 -0.31
C VAL A 291 -8.94 1.26 0.07
N GLU A 292 -9.30 0.70 1.22
CA GLU A 292 -10.71 0.43 1.53
C GLU A 292 -11.13 0.70 2.98
N ASP A 293 -12.36 1.19 3.14
CA ASP A 293 -13.05 1.15 4.42
C ASP A 293 -14.00 -0.04 4.43
N THR A 294 -13.55 -1.13 5.05
CA THR A 294 -14.32 -2.37 5.23
C THR A 294 -15.66 -2.18 5.95
N THR A 295 -15.83 -1.07 6.70
CA THR A 295 -17.05 -0.82 7.48
C THR A 295 -18.03 0.13 6.79
N ALA A 296 -17.62 0.80 5.71
CA ALA A 296 -18.38 1.84 5.03
C ALA A 296 -18.91 2.95 5.97
N THR A 297 -18.12 3.31 7.00
CA THR A 297 -18.49 4.32 8.01
C THR A 297 -17.66 5.60 7.93
N ARG A 298 -16.57 5.62 7.16
CA ARG A 298 -15.64 6.75 7.07
C ARG A 298 -16.13 7.85 6.14
N THR A 299 -16.08 9.10 6.63
CA THR A 299 -16.48 10.31 5.89
C THR A 299 -15.31 11.00 5.16
N GLY A 300 -14.08 10.57 5.44
CA GLY A 300 -12.87 11.00 4.74
C GLY A 300 -12.77 10.48 3.30
N ASP A 301 -11.65 10.79 2.66
CA ASP A 301 -11.31 10.30 1.32
C ASP A 301 -10.71 8.89 1.36
N ALA A 302 -10.88 8.09 0.31
CA ALA A 302 -10.09 6.87 0.14
C ALA A 302 -8.61 7.26 -0.03
N VAL A 303 -8.35 8.23 -0.92
CA VAL A 303 -7.01 8.79 -1.12
C VAL A 303 -7.10 10.30 -1.19
N LEU A 304 -6.40 11.01 -0.32
CA LEU A 304 -6.24 12.46 -0.40
C LEU A 304 -4.81 12.78 -0.84
N ILE A 305 -4.69 13.51 -1.95
CA ILE A 305 -3.42 14.07 -2.43
C ILE A 305 -3.43 15.56 -2.13
N SER A 306 -2.42 16.15 -1.49
CA SER A 306 -2.47 17.57 -1.13
C SER A 306 -1.10 18.24 -0.96
N GLY A 307 -1.09 19.57 -0.91
CA GLY A 307 0.15 20.35 -0.75
C GLY A 307 1.03 20.30 -1.99
N LYS A 308 2.35 20.40 -1.82
CA LYS A 308 3.29 20.34 -2.95
C LYS A 308 3.54 18.89 -3.39
N VAL A 309 3.03 18.57 -4.56
CA VAL A 309 3.17 17.25 -5.18
C VAL A 309 3.72 17.37 -6.59
N ASN A 310 4.61 16.46 -7.00
CA ASN A 310 5.26 16.47 -8.32
C ASN A 310 5.29 15.07 -8.95
N GLY A 311 5.68 14.99 -10.22
CA GLY A 311 5.97 13.72 -10.88
C GLY A 311 4.72 12.91 -11.21
N LEU A 312 4.87 11.59 -11.31
CA LEU A 312 3.81 10.67 -11.72
C LEU A 312 3.07 10.09 -10.50
N PHE A 313 1.76 10.26 -10.44
CA PHE A 313 0.90 9.47 -9.54
C PHE A 313 0.14 8.44 -10.37
N ARG A 314 0.41 7.16 -10.13
CA ARG A 314 -0.14 6.03 -10.89
C ARG A 314 -1.05 5.18 -10.02
N PHE A 315 -2.25 4.89 -10.52
CA PHE A 315 -3.15 3.91 -9.91
C PHE A 315 -3.61 2.95 -11.00
N GLU A 316 -3.07 1.72 -10.97
CA GLU A 316 -3.30 0.68 -11.96
C GLU A 316 -3.96 -0.52 -11.29
N ASN A 317 -5.09 -0.97 -11.86
CA ASN A 317 -5.90 -2.09 -11.34
C ASN A 317 -6.20 -1.98 -9.83
N SER A 318 -6.37 -0.75 -9.35
CA SER A 318 -6.50 -0.47 -7.93
C SER A 318 -7.94 -0.14 -7.53
N ILE A 319 -8.36 -0.61 -6.36
CA ILE A 319 -9.73 -0.47 -5.84
C ILE A 319 -9.71 0.55 -4.71
N HIS A 320 -10.55 1.59 -4.78
CA HIS A 320 -10.68 2.59 -3.72
C HIS A 320 -12.13 2.64 -3.24
N TYR A 321 -12.44 2.06 -2.08
CA TYR A 321 -13.83 1.76 -1.72
C TYR A 321 -14.18 2.11 -0.27
N GLY A 322 -15.48 2.26 0.00
CA GLY A 322 -16.05 2.28 1.35
C GLY A 322 -15.99 3.64 2.04
N THR A 323 -15.40 4.65 1.42
CA THR A 323 -15.38 6.02 1.94
C THR A 323 -16.42 6.89 1.25
N VAL A 324 -16.88 7.93 1.94
CA VAL A 324 -17.81 8.93 1.36
C VAL A 324 -17.19 9.66 0.16
N ARG A 325 -15.85 9.83 0.15
CA ARG A 325 -15.10 10.47 -0.94
C ARG A 325 -14.07 9.52 -1.52
N GLY A 326 -13.89 9.52 -2.84
CA GLY A 326 -12.95 8.64 -3.55
C GLY A 326 -11.52 9.15 -3.44
N ILE A 327 -10.90 9.42 -4.58
CA ILE A 327 -9.61 10.13 -4.64
C ILE A 327 -9.87 11.63 -4.76
N THR A 328 -9.26 12.47 -3.93
CA THR A 328 -9.44 13.94 -3.96
C THR A 328 -8.12 14.73 -3.78
N GLY A 329 -8.21 16.07 -3.88
CA GLY A 329 -7.11 17.02 -3.57
C GLY A 329 -6.11 17.29 -4.71
N LEU A 330 -6.47 16.93 -5.93
CA LEU A 330 -5.66 17.02 -7.16
C LEU A 330 -5.44 18.45 -7.71
N THR A 331 -5.53 19.49 -6.88
CA THR A 331 -5.29 20.88 -7.26
C THR A 331 -3.80 21.11 -7.59
N LEU A 332 -3.50 21.19 -8.90
CA LEU A 332 -2.29 21.74 -9.55
C LEU A 332 -1.01 20.86 -9.57
N PHE A 333 -0.63 20.46 -10.80
CA PHE A 333 0.73 20.12 -11.30
C PHE A 333 1.43 18.73 -11.12
N PRO A 334 0.72 17.58 -10.99
CA PRO A 334 1.31 16.27 -11.37
C PRO A 334 0.81 15.61 -12.66
N HIS A 335 1.66 14.79 -13.27
CA HIS A 335 1.24 13.84 -14.30
C HIS A 335 0.47 12.70 -13.60
N TYR A 336 -0.76 12.43 -14.03
CA TYR A 336 -1.57 11.35 -13.46
C TYR A 336 -1.84 10.28 -14.52
N PHE A 337 -1.62 9.02 -14.17
CA PHE A 337 -1.99 7.87 -15.00
C PHE A 337 -2.93 6.97 -14.22
N TYR A 338 -4.15 6.85 -14.72
CA TYR A 338 -5.20 6.03 -14.14
C TYR A 338 -5.55 4.92 -15.13
N ARG A 339 -5.56 3.66 -14.67
CA ARG A 339 -6.00 2.52 -15.48
C ARG A 339 -6.80 1.55 -14.60
N ASN A 340 -8.04 1.26 -15.00
CA ASN A 340 -8.94 0.30 -14.32
C ASN A 340 -9.17 0.60 -12.82
N ILE A 341 -9.65 1.80 -12.48
CA ILE A 341 -9.98 2.18 -11.10
C ILE A 341 -11.46 1.96 -10.83
N PHE A 342 -11.76 1.26 -9.74
CA PHE A 342 -13.11 1.09 -9.21
C PHE A 342 -13.23 1.94 -7.95
N SER A 343 -14.10 2.96 -7.97
CA SER A 343 -14.38 3.84 -6.82
C SER A 343 -15.86 3.93 -6.53
N SER A 344 -16.25 3.89 -5.24
CA SER A 344 -17.65 4.06 -4.80
C SER A 344 -18.13 5.51 -4.73
N ALA A 345 -17.23 6.47 -4.86
CA ALA A 345 -17.52 7.91 -4.82
C ALA A 345 -16.88 8.63 -6.01
N SER A 346 -17.43 9.79 -6.39
CA SER A 346 -16.96 10.63 -7.50
C SER A 346 -15.45 10.87 -7.39
N VAL A 347 -14.69 10.46 -8.41
CA VAL A 347 -13.25 10.74 -8.54
C VAL A 347 -13.10 11.90 -9.52
N PRO A 348 -12.78 13.12 -9.07
CA PRO A 348 -12.39 14.18 -9.98
C PRO A 348 -11.09 13.77 -10.69
N LEU A 349 -11.07 13.67 -12.01
CA LEU A 349 -9.86 13.41 -12.78
C LEU A 349 -9.26 14.75 -13.22
N TYR A 350 -8.13 15.15 -12.63
CA TYR A 350 -7.36 16.30 -13.10
C TYR A 350 -6.04 15.80 -13.71
N SER A 351 -5.71 16.24 -14.92
CA SER A 351 -4.35 16.09 -15.48
C SER A 351 -3.74 17.48 -15.63
N SER A 352 -2.51 17.66 -15.14
CA SER A 352 -1.90 18.98 -15.06
C SER A 352 -1.03 19.38 -16.25
N HIS A 353 -0.97 18.55 -17.28
CA HIS A 353 -0.41 18.92 -18.56
C HIS A 353 -1.58 19.16 -19.51
N MET A 354 -2.19 20.34 -19.45
CA MET A 354 -3.05 20.85 -20.52
C MET A 354 -2.33 21.92 -21.37
N GLY A 355 -1.04 22.18 -21.12
CA GLY A 355 -0.26 23.23 -21.79
C GLY A 355 0.21 22.91 -23.22
N LEU A 356 0.10 21.66 -23.69
CA LEU A 356 0.56 21.23 -25.02
C LEU A 356 -0.49 20.46 -25.83
N TYR A 357 -1.78 20.62 -25.50
CA TYR A 357 -2.86 19.85 -26.11
C TYR A 357 -3.80 20.75 -26.92
N ARG A 358 -4.05 20.38 -28.18
CA ARG A 358 -5.12 21.01 -28.95
C ARG A 358 -6.47 20.57 -28.39
N LYS A 359 -7.20 21.52 -27.80
CA LYS A 359 -8.65 21.42 -27.55
C LYS A 359 -9.35 21.05 -28.86
N TYR A 360 -9.88 19.82 -28.98
CA TYR A 360 -10.52 19.39 -30.22
C TYR A 360 -11.94 19.97 -30.40
N ARG A 361 -12.74 20.09 -29.34
CA ARG A 361 -13.93 20.97 -29.22
C ARG A 361 -14.61 20.82 -27.86
N THR A 362 -15.44 21.80 -27.49
CA THR A 362 -16.50 21.64 -26.49
C THR A 362 -17.72 21.06 -27.23
N ALA A 363 -18.22 19.89 -26.83
CA ALA A 363 -19.51 19.42 -27.29
C ALA A 363 -20.58 20.05 -26.38
N THR A 364 -21.16 21.17 -26.82
CA THR A 364 -22.42 21.65 -26.23
C THR A 364 -23.52 20.74 -26.76
N LEU A 365 -23.80 19.67 -26.02
CA LEU A 365 -24.81 18.70 -26.41
C LEU A 365 -26.19 19.37 -26.26
N ALA A 366 -26.74 19.83 -27.38
CA ALA A 366 -28.14 20.25 -27.44
C ALA A 366 -29.03 19.03 -27.18
N GLN A 367 -30.16 19.24 -26.50
CA GLN A 367 -31.17 18.20 -26.22
C GLN A 367 -31.56 17.45 -27.52
N GLY A 368 -31.48 16.12 -27.52
CA GLY A 368 -31.79 15.27 -28.67
C GLY A 368 -30.72 14.21 -29.01
N ALA A 369 -31.17 13.05 -29.49
CA ALA A 369 -30.27 12.00 -29.94
C ALA A 369 -29.61 12.37 -31.28
N HIS A 370 -28.28 12.45 -31.29
CA HIS A 370 -27.49 12.76 -32.48
C HIS A 370 -26.38 11.72 -32.65
N GLU A 371 -26.29 11.15 -33.86
CA GLU A 371 -25.12 10.36 -34.29
C GLU A 371 -24.10 11.34 -34.89
N ASP A 372 -22.87 11.27 -34.40
CA ASP A 372 -21.80 12.17 -34.82
C ASP A 372 -20.51 11.38 -35.02
N THR A 373 -19.78 11.72 -36.08
CA THR A 373 -18.58 10.99 -36.50
C THR A 373 -17.37 11.91 -36.42
N TYR A 374 -16.39 11.55 -35.58
CA TYR A 374 -15.21 12.36 -35.33
C TYR A 374 -13.99 11.72 -35.98
N GLN A 375 -13.33 12.44 -36.89
CA GLN A 375 -12.03 12.03 -37.43
C GLN A 375 -10.90 12.60 -36.57
N LEU A 376 -10.06 11.71 -36.04
CA LEU A 376 -8.86 12.08 -35.31
C LEU A 376 -7.67 12.27 -36.26
N GLN A 377 -6.69 13.06 -35.84
CA GLN A 377 -5.42 13.21 -36.57
C GLN A 377 -4.70 11.85 -36.62
N GLY A 378 -4.69 11.22 -37.80
CA GLY A 378 -4.20 9.86 -38.00
C GLY A 378 -5.16 8.94 -38.77
N GLY A 379 -6.37 9.40 -39.12
CA GLY A 379 -7.31 8.64 -39.95
C GLY A 379 -8.27 7.73 -39.17
N GLU A 380 -8.22 7.76 -37.84
CA GLU A 380 -9.14 7.02 -36.97
C GLU A 380 -10.51 7.71 -36.89
N ILE A 381 -11.57 6.89 -36.86
CA ILE A 381 -12.96 7.35 -36.82
C ILE A 381 -13.57 6.93 -35.48
N LEU A 382 -13.94 7.91 -34.65
CA LEU A 382 -14.81 7.71 -33.51
C LEU A 382 -16.26 7.88 -33.98
N LYS A 383 -17.10 6.87 -33.70
CA LYS A 383 -18.54 7.01 -33.85
C LYS A 383 -19.16 7.22 -32.47
N GLY A 384 -19.73 8.39 -32.25
CA GLY A 384 -20.45 8.75 -31.04
C GLY A 384 -21.96 8.63 -31.27
N TYR A 385 -22.64 8.04 -30.28
CA TYR A 385 -24.09 8.10 -30.13
C TYR A 385 -24.40 8.88 -28.86
N VAL A 386 -25.05 10.03 -29.01
CA VAL A 386 -25.69 10.70 -27.88
C VAL A 386 -27.05 10.04 -27.73
N LEU A 387 -27.21 9.22 -26.71
CA LEU A 387 -28.48 8.55 -26.42
C LEU A 387 -29.20 9.37 -25.34
N ASP A 388 -30.08 10.25 -25.81
CA ASP A 388 -31.07 10.88 -24.94
C ASP A 388 -32.29 9.94 -24.82
N ARG A 389 -32.82 9.81 -23.60
CA ARG A 389 -34.12 9.23 -23.13
C ARG A 389 -33.96 8.14 -22.07
N TYR A 390 -34.81 8.03 -21.03
CA TYR A 390 -36.09 8.66 -20.67
C TYR A 390 -36.27 8.47 -19.16
N ASN A 391 -36.93 9.43 -18.49
CA ASN A 391 -37.27 9.48 -17.05
C ASN A 391 -36.28 10.25 -16.17
N ASN A 392 -36.26 11.58 -16.35
CA ASN A 392 -35.98 12.59 -15.31
C ASN A 392 -34.91 12.23 -14.26
N GLU A 393 -33.62 12.26 -14.62
CA GLU A 393 -32.56 12.93 -13.84
C GLU A 393 -31.14 12.68 -14.38
N ASP A 394 -30.92 11.65 -15.21
CA ASP A 394 -29.60 11.31 -15.75
C ASP A 394 -29.59 11.22 -17.30
N TRP A 395 -28.51 11.67 -17.93
CA TRP A 395 -28.27 11.53 -19.38
C TRP A 395 -26.85 11.03 -19.64
N TYR A 396 -26.65 10.23 -20.70
CA TYR A 396 -25.34 9.63 -21.02
C TYR A 396 -24.97 9.76 -22.50
N ALA A 397 -23.67 9.79 -22.77
CA ALA A 397 -23.11 9.74 -24.12
C ALA A 397 -22.29 8.45 -24.28
N GLU A 398 -22.46 7.74 -25.39
CA GLU A 398 -21.75 6.51 -25.68
C GLU A 398 -20.90 6.65 -26.95
N PHE A 399 -19.63 6.30 -26.86
CA PHE A 399 -18.67 6.38 -27.95
C PHE A 399 -18.12 5.00 -28.23
N THR A 400 -18.14 4.58 -29.49
CA THR A 400 -17.45 3.37 -29.93
C THR A 400 -16.12 3.77 -30.57
N CYS A 401 -15.03 3.35 -29.94
CA CYS A 401 -13.68 3.51 -30.46
C CYS A 401 -13.21 2.22 -31.13
N LEU A 402 -12.92 2.29 -32.43
CA LEU A 402 -12.51 1.12 -33.22
C LEU A 402 -11.09 0.63 -32.89
N ASN A 403 -10.30 1.39 -32.10
CA ASN A 403 -8.96 1.01 -31.63
C ASN A 403 -8.71 1.53 -30.19
N THR A 404 -8.80 0.65 -29.19
CA THR A 404 -8.72 1.03 -27.76
C THR A 404 -7.32 1.00 -27.16
N SER A 405 -6.32 0.60 -27.94
CA SER A 405 -4.96 0.28 -27.44
C SER A 405 -4.21 1.46 -26.81
N ALA A 406 -4.66 2.69 -27.01
CA ALA A 406 -3.93 3.91 -26.62
C ALA A 406 -4.84 5.06 -26.14
N LEU A 407 -6.07 4.74 -25.71
CA LEU A 407 -7.09 5.73 -25.43
C LEU A 407 -7.09 6.16 -23.96
N VAL A 408 -6.88 7.46 -23.70
CA VAL A 408 -7.14 8.06 -22.38
C VAL A 408 -8.39 8.91 -22.48
N VAL A 409 -9.31 8.69 -21.54
CA VAL A 409 -10.57 9.42 -21.41
C VAL A 409 -10.50 10.25 -20.13
N ALA A 410 -10.63 11.57 -20.27
CA ALA A 410 -10.86 12.45 -19.13
C ALA A 410 -12.20 13.18 -19.32
N ALA A 411 -12.90 13.41 -18.21
CA ALA A 411 -14.16 14.14 -18.19
C ALA A 411 -14.14 15.18 -17.06
N GLN A 412 -14.81 16.31 -17.30
CA GLN A 412 -15.01 17.35 -16.29
C GLN A 412 -16.44 17.30 -15.74
N ASN A 413 -16.59 17.57 -14.44
CA ASN A 413 -17.85 17.84 -13.72
C ASN A 413 -18.87 16.69 -13.68
N ASN A 414 -19.01 15.99 -12.54
CA ASN A 414 -20.11 15.05 -12.27
C ASN A 414 -20.37 14.06 -13.42
N VAL A 415 -19.30 13.48 -13.99
CA VAL A 415 -19.38 12.48 -15.06
C VAL A 415 -18.75 11.19 -14.60
N VAL A 416 -19.49 10.09 -14.70
CA VAL A 416 -18.96 8.74 -14.55
C VAL A 416 -18.53 8.22 -15.92
N VAL A 417 -17.28 7.76 -16.02
CA VAL A 417 -16.75 7.12 -17.23
C VAL A 417 -16.77 5.61 -17.04
N SER A 418 -17.39 4.88 -17.97
CA SER A 418 -17.36 3.42 -18.02
C SER A 418 -16.72 2.94 -19.32
N LEU A 419 -15.84 1.94 -19.24
CA LEU A 419 -15.18 1.33 -20.38
C LEU A 419 -15.61 -0.14 -20.48
N SER A 420 -16.11 -0.57 -21.65
CA SER A 420 -16.47 -1.96 -21.92
C SER A 420 -16.08 -2.34 -23.35
N GLY A 421 -14.99 -3.10 -23.49
CA GLY A 421 -14.43 -3.42 -24.81
C GLY A 421 -14.03 -2.16 -25.59
N SER A 422 -14.64 -1.96 -26.76
CA SER A 422 -14.48 -0.77 -27.61
C SER A 422 -15.36 0.42 -27.22
N THR A 423 -16.19 0.27 -26.20
CA THR A 423 -17.24 1.24 -25.86
C THR A 423 -16.85 2.06 -24.64
N ILE A 424 -17.03 3.38 -24.76
CA ILE A 424 -16.85 4.37 -23.70
C ILE A 424 -18.23 4.95 -23.41
N ARG A 425 -18.66 4.94 -22.16
CA ARG A 425 -19.89 5.60 -21.72
C ARG A 425 -19.55 6.71 -20.75
N LEU A 426 -20.05 7.91 -21.01
CA LEU A 426 -20.02 9.06 -20.12
C LEU A 426 -21.43 9.24 -19.55
N THR A 427 -21.60 9.11 -18.24
CA THR A 427 -22.90 9.30 -17.57
C THR A 427 -22.83 10.59 -16.77
N ASN A 428 -23.68 11.56 -17.08
CA ASN A 428 -23.85 12.73 -16.23
C ASN A 428 -24.60 12.31 -14.95
N THR A 429 -24.03 12.62 -13.80
CA THR A 429 -24.60 12.32 -12.47
C THR A 429 -25.10 13.58 -11.76
N SER A 430 -25.28 14.68 -12.50
CA SER A 430 -25.68 15.99 -11.98
C SER A 430 -26.86 16.56 -12.73
N SER A 431 -27.95 16.76 -11.99
CA SER A 431 -29.20 17.39 -12.48
C SER A 431 -29.02 18.85 -12.96
N THR A 432 -27.89 19.49 -12.65
CA THR A 432 -27.58 20.88 -13.02
C THR A 432 -26.54 21.02 -14.13
N ALA A 433 -25.89 19.94 -14.54
CA ALA A 433 -24.83 20.00 -15.55
C ALA A 433 -25.43 19.99 -16.96
N THR A 434 -25.14 21.04 -17.74
CA THR A 434 -25.71 21.27 -19.08
C THR A 434 -24.77 20.87 -20.22
N SER A 435 -23.55 20.41 -19.92
CA SER A 435 -22.59 19.92 -20.93
C SER A 435 -21.68 18.83 -20.37
N LEU A 436 -21.28 17.90 -21.23
CA LEU A 436 -20.23 16.91 -20.97
C LEU A 436 -18.99 17.29 -21.79
N GLU A 437 -17.84 17.40 -21.13
CA GLU A 437 -16.57 17.57 -21.84
C GLU A 437 -15.83 16.23 -21.90
N LEU A 438 -15.55 15.77 -23.12
CA LEU A 438 -14.78 14.57 -23.39
C LEU A 438 -13.40 14.94 -23.92
N PHE A 439 -12.36 14.53 -23.22
CA PHE A 439 -10.98 14.63 -23.66
C PHE A 439 -10.49 13.26 -24.11
N LEU A 440 -10.10 13.14 -25.38
CA LEU A 440 -9.57 11.93 -25.98
C LEU A 440 -8.08 12.12 -26.27
N LEU A 441 -7.23 11.26 -25.73
CA LEU A 441 -5.82 11.20 -26.11
C LEU A 441 -5.50 9.93 -26.90
N ARG A 442 -4.57 10.08 -27.85
CA ARG A 442 -3.77 8.99 -28.40
C ARG A 442 -2.42 9.02 -27.71
N MET A 443 -2.03 7.93 -27.05
CA MET A 443 -0.61 7.73 -26.75
C MET A 443 0.10 7.37 -28.06
N ALA A 444 1.04 8.19 -28.51
CA ALA A 444 1.95 7.77 -29.57
C ALA A 444 2.70 6.53 -29.08
N LYS A 445 2.81 5.51 -29.94
CA LYS A 445 3.48 4.25 -29.64
C LYS A 445 4.98 4.42 -29.28
N ASP A 446 5.52 5.61 -29.47
CA ASP A 446 6.92 5.96 -29.26
C ASP A 446 7.09 7.09 -28.24
N THR A 447 6.91 6.77 -26.97
CA THR A 447 7.80 7.28 -25.91
C THR A 447 7.80 6.25 -24.80
N ALA A 448 8.87 5.48 -24.70
CA ALA A 448 9.20 4.79 -23.47
C ALA A 448 9.34 5.85 -22.36
N PHE A 449 8.41 5.88 -21.39
CA PHE A 449 8.57 6.60 -20.12
C PHE A 449 7.65 6.02 -19.04
#